data_AF-A0A960MBB3-F1
#
_entry.id   AF-A0A960MBB3-F1
#
_cell.length_a   1.000
_cell.length_b   1.000
_cell.length_c   1.000
_cell.angle_alpha   90.00
_cell.angle_beta   90.00
_cell.angle_gamma   90.00
#
_symmetry.space_group_name_H-M   'P 1'
#
loop_
_entity.id
_entity.type
_entity.pdbx_description
1 polymer ?
#
loop_
_entity_poly.entity_id
_entity_poly.type
_entity_poly.pdbx_seq_one_letter_code
_entity_poly.pdbx_strand_id
1 'polypeptide(L)'
;MEATILIPKELLEKHDFTKLYKFSKHLREKNRFLALSHFKEGKAPREIAALLRVTRNTIYTWIRNFKTHGIDGLKEKPGRGKKA
;
A
#
# COMPACT_ATOMS: atom_id res chain seq x y z
N MET A 1 11.96 6.55 -13.75
CA MET A 1 11.92 5.09 -13.97
C MET A 1 12.19 4.28 -12.68
N GLU A 2 11.72 4.73 -11.50
CA GLU A 2 12.08 4.05 -10.22
C GLU A 2 11.03 3.03 -9.72
N ALA A 3 9.77 3.09 -10.18
CA ALA A 3 8.70 2.27 -9.61
C ALA A 3 8.84 0.77 -9.92
N THR A 4 9.31 0.42 -11.13
CA THR A 4 9.39 -0.97 -11.63
C THR A 4 10.31 -1.87 -10.80
N ILE A 5 11.29 -1.30 -10.10
CA ILE A 5 12.29 -2.09 -9.34
C ILE A 5 11.74 -2.54 -7.98
N LEU A 6 10.73 -1.84 -7.44
CA LEU A 6 10.34 -2.04 -6.04
C LEU A 6 9.29 -3.13 -5.83
N ILE A 7 8.32 -3.25 -6.74
CA ILE A 7 7.23 -4.23 -6.65
C ILE A 7 7.18 -5.02 -7.97
N PRO A 8 7.23 -6.37 -7.93
CA PRO A 8 7.03 -7.19 -9.12
C PRO A 8 5.66 -6.90 -9.75
N LYS A 9 5.63 -6.67 -11.07
CA LYS A 9 4.40 -6.32 -11.81
C LYS A 9 3.33 -7.40 -11.66
N GLU A 10 3.75 -8.66 -11.62
CA GLU A 10 2.88 -9.83 -11.46
C GLU A 10 2.11 -9.79 -10.14
N LEU A 11 2.67 -9.15 -9.10
CA LEU A 11 2.01 -9.03 -7.81
C LEU A 11 0.93 -7.94 -7.82
N LEU A 12 1.15 -6.86 -8.59
CA LEU A 12 0.19 -5.76 -8.76
C LEU A 12 -1.01 -6.17 -9.61
N GLU A 13 -0.81 -7.01 -10.63
CA GLU A 13 -1.90 -7.43 -11.52
C GLU A 13 -2.88 -8.42 -10.86
N LYS A 14 -2.46 -9.13 -9.82
CA LYS A 14 -3.29 -10.11 -9.11
C LYS A 14 -4.48 -9.51 -8.35
N HIS A 15 -4.51 -8.19 -8.14
CA HIS A 15 -5.48 -7.56 -7.26
C HIS A 15 -6.07 -6.28 -7.87
N ASP A 16 -7.37 -6.07 -7.66
CA ASP A 16 -8.02 -4.80 -7.94
C ASP A 16 -8.04 -3.92 -6.67
N PHE A 17 -7.01 -3.09 -6.54
CA PHE A 17 -6.85 -2.19 -5.41
C PHE A 17 -7.92 -1.09 -5.36
N THR A 18 -8.51 -0.70 -6.51
CA THR A 18 -9.57 0.31 -6.55
C THR A 18 -10.85 -0.22 -5.93
N LYS A 19 -11.17 -1.49 -6.19
CA LYS A 19 -12.27 -2.21 -5.56
C LYS A 19 -12.02 -2.35 -4.06
N LEU A 20 -10.84 -2.81 -3.67
CA LEU A 20 -10.47 -2.98 -2.25
C LEU A 20 -10.52 -1.66 -1.46
N TYR A 21 -10.07 -0.55 -2.06
CA TYR A 21 -10.21 0.79 -1.49
C TYR A 21 -11.67 1.16 -1.20
N LYS A 22 -12.57 0.89 -2.15
CA LYS A 22 -14.01 1.20 -2.00
C LYS A 22 -14.67 0.39 -0.89
N PHE A 23 -14.33 -0.90 -0.77
CA PHE A 23 -14.96 -1.82 0.19
C PHE A 23 -14.30 -1.85 1.57
N SER A 24 -13.08 -1.33 1.74
CA SER A 24 -12.43 -1.33 3.04
C SER A 24 -13.14 -0.42 4.04
N LYS A 25 -13.26 -0.89 5.29
CA LYS A 25 -13.82 -0.12 6.41
C LYS A 25 -12.77 0.78 7.07
N HIS A 26 -11.49 0.42 6.97
CA HIS A 26 -10.41 1.04 7.73
C HIS A 26 -9.66 2.08 6.90
N LEU A 27 -9.53 3.32 7.40
CA LEU A 27 -8.86 4.40 6.68
C LEU A 27 -7.39 4.07 6.35
N ARG A 28 -6.69 3.35 7.23
CA ARG A 28 -5.28 2.97 7.00
C ARG A 28 -5.14 1.96 5.89
N GLU A 29 -6.07 1.01 5.77
CA GLU A 29 -6.12 0.08 4.64
C GLU A 29 -6.44 0.80 3.35
N LYS A 30 -7.41 1.73 3.37
CA LYS A 30 -7.73 2.56 2.21
C LYS A 30 -6.50 3.28 1.67
N ASN A 31 -5.73 3.95 2.52
CA ASN A 31 -4.51 4.65 2.09
C ASN A 31 -3.47 3.69 1.49
N ARG A 32 -3.36 2.48 2.03
CA ARG A 32 -2.45 1.46 1.48
C ARG A 32 -2.93 0.97 0.11
N PHE A 33 -4.21 0.63 -0.04
CA PHE A 33 -4.75 0.22 -1.33
C PHE A 33 -4.64 1.33 -2.38
N LEU A 34 -4.89 2.58 -2.00
CA LEU A 34 -4.72 3.74 -2.89
C LEU A 34 -3.25 3.94 -3.28
N ALA A 35 -2.30 3.68 -2.38
CA ALA A 35 -0.88 3.68 -2.74
C ALA A 35 -0.57 2.63 -3.81
N LEU A 36 -1.08 1.41 -3.64
CA LEU A 36 -0.84 0.30 -4.57
C LEU A 36 -1.54 0.50 -5.92
N SER A 37 -2.71 1.15 -5.96
CA SER A 37 -3.34 1.53 -7.24
C SER A 37 -2.49 2.54 -8.01
N HIS A 38 -1.89 3.52 -7.32
CA HIS A 38 -0.97 4.46 -7.96
C HIS A 38 0.35 3.80 -8.42
N PHE A 39 0.81 2.76 -7.72
CA PHE A 39 1.93 1.95 -8.23
C PHE A 39 1.57 1.20 -9.51
N LYS A 40 0.34 0.70 -9.63
CA LYS A 40 -0.16 0.08 -10.87
C LYS A 40 -0.20 1.09 -12.04
N GLU A 41 -0.47 2.36 -11.74
CA GLU A 41 -0.38 3.49 -12.69
C GLU A 41 1.07 3.90 -13.01
N GLY A 42 2.08 3.32 -12.37
CA GLY A 42 3.50 3.61 -12.62
C GLY A 42 4.06 4.82 -11.87
N LYS A 43 3.35 5.39 -10.90
CA LYS A 43 3.83 6.54 -10.11
C LYS A 43 5.01 6.15 -9.22
N ALA A 44 5.94 7.08 -9.03
CA ALA A 44 7.09 6.87 -8.17
C ALA A 44 6.72 6.93 -6.67
N PRO A 45 7.46 6.23 -5.79
CA PRO A 45 7.20 6.26 -4.35
C PRO A 45 7.17 7.67 -3.74
N ARG A 46 8.01 8.58 -4.25
CA ARG A 46 8.04 9.99 -3.81
C ARG A 46 6.74 10.72 -4.12
N GLU A 47 6.20 10.51 -5.32
CA GLU A 47 4.94 11.13 -5.75
C GLU A 47 3.77 10.59 -4.94
N ILE A 48 3.72 9.28 -4.74
CA ILE A 48 2.69 8.62 -3.93
C ILE A 48 2.74 9.09 -2.47
N ALA A 49 3.94 9.21 -1.90
CA ALA A 49 4.12 9.74 -0.56
C ALA A 49 3.56 11.17 -0.42
N ALA A 50 3.82 12.03 -1.41
CA ALA A 50 3.29 13.39 -1.44
C ALA A 50 1.75 13.41 -1.60
N LEU A 51 1.20 12.61 -2.51
CA LEU A 51 -0.25 12.49 -2.74
C LEU A 51 -1.01 12.05 -1.48
N LEU A 52 -0.44 11.10 -0.74
CA LEU A 52 -1.05 10.55 0.47
C LEU A 52 -0.64 11.27 1.76
N ARG A 53 0.20 12.32 1.67
CA ARG A 53 0.75 13.07 2.81
C ARG A 53 1.42 12.18 3.85
N VAL A 54 2.20 11.21 3.39
CA VAL A 54 2.99 10.31 4.24
C VAL A 54 4.48 10.39 3.88
N THR A 55 5.33 9.78 4.69
CA THR A 55 6.77 9.71 4.38
C THR A 55 7.07 8.64 3.33
N ARG A 56 8.18 8.79 2.61
CA ARG A 56 8.69 7.74 1.70
C ARG A 56 8.92 6.42 2.43
N ASN A 57 9.41 6.45 3.67
CA ASN A 57 9.62 5.25 4.50
C ASN A 57 8.31 4.51 4.78
N THR A 58 7.21 5.23 4.97
CA THR A 58 5.87 4.65 5.12
C THR A 58 5.48 3.85 3.88
N ILE A 59 5.72 4.42 2.69
CA ILE A 59 5.48 3.74 1.42
C ILE A 59 6.34 2.48 1.29
N TYR A 60 7.64 2.57 1.57
CA TYR A 60 8.53 1.40 1.54
C TYR A 60 8.11 0.31 2.54
N THR A 61 7.58 0.69 3.71
CA THR A 61 7.05 -0.26 4.68
C THR A 61 5.84 -1.01 4.12
N TRP A 62 4.91 -0.30 3.47
CA TRP A 62 3.75 -0.94 2.83
C TRP A 62 4.16 -1.85 1.69
N ILE A 63 5.12 -1.43 0.86
CA ILE A 63 5.72 -2.26 -0.20
C ILE A 63 6.30 -3.54 0.38
N ARG A 64 7.15 -3.43 1.42
CA ARG A 64 7.76 -4.58 2.07
C ARG A 64 6.70 -5.54 2.60
N ASN A 65 5.71 -5.03 3.32
CA ASN A 65 4.63 -5.86 3.87
C ASN A 65 3.82 -6.57 2.78
N PHE A 66 3.53 -5.87 1.67
CA PHE A 66 2.83 -6.45 0.54
C PHE A 66 3.65 -7.56 -0.14
N LYS A 67 4.96 -7.36 -0.31
CA LYS A 67 5.85 -8.39 -0.87
C LYS A 67 5.95 -9.63 0.03
N THR A 68 5.99 -9.44 1.34
CA THR A 68 6.13 -10.54 2.31
C THR A 68 4.82 -11.30 2.56
N HIS A 69 3.70 -10.59 2.64
CA HIS A 69 2.43 -11.14 3.13
C HIS A 69 1.28 -11.02 2.13
N GLY A 70 1.54 -10.57 0.90
CA GLY A 70 0.49 -10.26 -0.06
C GLY A 70 -0.49 -9.22 0.49
N ILE A 71 -1.77 -9.38 0.13
CA ILE A 71 -2.81 -8.43 0.50
C ILE A 71 -3.02 -8.31 2.02
N ASP A 72 -2.75 -9.37 2.78
CA ASP A 72 -2.88 -9.36 4.24
C ASP A 72 -1.84 -8.45 4.91
N GLY A 73 -0.70 -8.21 4.23
CA GLY A 73 0.29 -7.21 4.65
C GLY A 73 -0.21 -5.77 4.62
N LEU A 74 -1.30 -5.51 3.89
CA LEU A 74 -1.93 -4.19 3.78
C LEU A 74 -3.13 -4.03 4.71
N LYS A 75 -3.68 -5.12 5.24
CA LYS A 75 -4.80 -5.08 6.17
C LYS A 75 -4.41 -4.44 7.49
N GLU A 76 -5.39 -3.84 8.16
CA GLU A 76 -5.23 -3.31 9.50
C GLU A 76 -5.12 -4.47 10.48
N LYS A 77 -4.03 -4.49 11.23
CA LYS A 77 -3.89 -5.42 12.34
C LYS A 77 -4.58 -4.79 13.55
N PRO A 78 -5.34 -5.58 14.36
CA PRO A 78 -5.85 -5.09 15.62
C PRO A 78 -4.68 -4.53 16.41
N GLY A 79 -4.78 -3.26 16.82
CA GLY A 79 -3.75 -2.66 17.65
C GLY A 79 -3.56 -3.52 18.89
N ARG A 80 -2.32 -3.78 19.29
CA ARG A 80 -2.07 -4.08 20.70
C ARG A 80 -2.57 -2.83 21.42
N GLY A 81 -3.74 -2.92 22.04
CA GLY A 81 -4.32 -1.80 22.78
C GLY A 81 -3.26 -1.17 23.66
N LYS A 82 -3.41 0.12 23.98
CA LYS A 82 -2.55 0.75 24.99
C LYS A 82 -2.63 -0.16 26.22
N LYS A 83 -1.50 -0.79 26.62
CA LYS A 83 -1.44 -1.40 27.94
C LYS A 83 -1.74 -0.25 28.90
N ALA A 84 -2.83 -0.38 29.65
CA ALA A 84 -3.19 0.56 30.70
C ALA A 84 -2.02 0.67 31.69
#